data_AF-A0A4R1WYW1-F1
#
_entry.id   AF-A0A4R1WYW1-F1
#
_cell.length_a   1.000
_cell.length_b   1.000
_cell.length_c   1.000
_cell.angle_alpha   90.00
_cell.angle_beta   90.00
_cell.angle_gamma   90.00
#
_symmetry.space_group_name_H-M   'P 1'
#
loop_
_entity.id
_entity.type
_entity.pdbx_description
1 polymer ?
#
loop_
_entity_poly.entity_id
_entity_poly.type
_entity_poly.pdbx_seq_one_letter_code
_entity_poly.pdbx_strand_id
1 'polypeptide(L)'
;MTANATSTKKENPKRPTLADVDAGTITLDAYEIAHGEDIPELTADMMAHTRPASDFPELANVFRTRGERGPQKAPVKERIGLRLNQDVVEHFRRTGPGWQSRINAVLAAHVKASKNS
;
A
#
# COMPACT_ATOMS: atom_id res chain seq x y z
N MET A 1 -35.51 3.56 -50.85
CA MET A 1 -34.75 2.30 -50.62
C MET A 1 -33.79 2.59 -49.47
N THR A 2 -34.26 2.46 -48.22
CA THR A 2 -33.95 1.36 -47.25
C THR A 2 -32.45 1.29 -46.92
N ALA A 3 -32.00 1.47 -45.68
CA ALA A 3 -32.41 0.66 -44.53
C ALA A 3 -32.24 1.37 -43.17
N ASN A 4 -33.20 1.17 -42.27
CA ASN A 4 -33.06 1.41 -40.84
C ASN A 4 -32.37 0.19 -40.22
N ALA A 5 -31.19 0.37 -39.63
CA ALA A 5 -30.53 -0.66 -38.85
C ALA A 5 -31.18 -0.72 -37.45
N THR A 6 -32.08 -1.69 -37.26
CA THR A 6 -32.63 -2.01 -35.94
C THR A 6 -31.55 -2.71 -35.13
N SER A 7 -30.96 -2.00 -34.18
CA SER A 7 -30.07 -2.58 -33.17
C SER A 7 -30.87 -3.48 -32.24
N THR A 8 -30.65 -4.79 -32.35
CA THR A 8 -31.26 -5.80 -31.48
C THR A 8 -30.57 -5.78 -30.12
N LYS A 9 -31.18 -5.09 -29.14
CA LYS A 9 -30.84 -5.16 -27.72
C LYS A 9 -31.08 -6.59 -27.24
N LYS A 10 -30.05 -7.44 -27.22
CA LYS A 10 -30.13 -8.76 -26.56
C LYS A 10 -30.36 -8.53 -25.07
N GLU A 11 -31.49 -9.02 -24.57
CA GLU A 11 -31.82 -9.06 -23.15
C GLU A 11 -30.80 -9.94 -22.43
N ASN A 12 -30.17 -9.40 -21.38
CA ASN A 12 -29.13 -10.08 -20.63
C ASN A 12 -29.79 -11.11 -19.71
N PRO A 13 -29.47 -12.41 -19.78
CA PRO A 13 -30.11 -13.42 -18.94
C PRO A 13 -29.85 -13.14 -17.45
N LYS A 14 -30.85 -13.41 -16.61
CA LYS A 14 -30.80 -13.17 -15.16
C LYS A 14 -29.62 -13.94 -14.55
N ARG A 15 -28.67 -13.23 -13.94
CA ARG A 15 -27.50 -13.84 -13.28
C ARG A 15 -27.97 -14.69 -12.08
N PRO A 16 -27.39 -15.87 -11.87
CA PRO A 16 -27.68 -16.70 -10.70
C PRO A 16 -27.35 -15.94 -9.41
N THR A 17 -27.99 -16.28 -8.31
CA THR A 17 -27.80 -15.64 -7.01
C THR A 17 -27.23 -16.62 -6.00
N LEU A 18 -26.68 -16.11 -4.88
CA LEU A 18 -26.19 -16.96 -3.80
C LEU A 18 -27.30 -17.86 -3.24
N ALA A 19 -28.55 -17.39 -3.26
CA ALA A 19 -29.72 -18.17 -2.85
C ALA A 19 -29.96 -19.41 -3.73
N ASP A 20 -29.53 -19.39 -5.00
CA ASP A 20 -29.64 -20.53 -5.90
C ASP A 20 -28.57 -21.60 -5.59
N VAL A 21 -27.43 -21.18 -5.02
CA VAL A 21 -26.38 -22.07 -4.48
C VAL A 21 -26.89 -22.72 -3.18
N ASP A 22 -27.47 -21.91 -2.29
CA ASP A 22 -28.02 -22.39 -1.00
C ASP A 22 -29.19 -23.36 -1.21
N ALA A 23 -30.01 -23.14 -2.25
CA ALA A 23 -31.07 -24.04 -2.65
C ALA A 23 -30.58 -25.31 -3.36
N GLY A 24 -29.25 -25.45 -3.59
CA GLY A 24 -28.64 -26.57 -4.29
C GLY A 24 -29.01 -26.67 -5.77
N THR A 25 -29.58 -25.61 -6.34
CA THR A 25 -30.02 -25.56 -7.75
C THR A 25 -28.84 -25.34 -8.69
N ILE A 26 -27.79 -24.69 -8.19
CA ILE A 26 -26.51 -24.52 -8.89
C ILE A 26 -25.36 -24.82 -7.92
N THR A 27 -24.20 -25.16 -8.46
CA THR A 27 -22.98 -25.31 -7.66
C THR A 27 -22.34 -23.95 -7.38
N LEU A 28 -21.52 -23.89 -6.32
CA LEU A 28 -20.73 -22.69 -6.01
C LEU A 28 -19.81 -22.33 -7.18
N ASP A 29 -19.16 -23.31 -7.80
CA ASP A 29 -18.34 -23.11 -9.02
C ASP A 29 -19.15 -22.50 -10.17
N ALA A 30 -20.40 -22.93 -10.37
CA ALA A 30 -21.27 -22.36 -11.42
C ALA A 30 -21.70 -20.92 -11.11
N TYR A 31 -21.89 -20.58 -9.83
CA TYR A 31 -22.08 -19.21 -9.38
C TYR A 31 -20.81 -18.38 -9.60
N GLU A 32 -19.66 -18.87 -9.19
CA GLU A 32 -18.38 -18.19 -9.36
C GLU A 32 -18.01 -17.98 -10.83
N ILE A 33 -18.31 -18.91 -11.73
CA ILE A 33 -18.13 -18.70 -13.18
C ILE A 33 -19.08 -17.63 -13.72
N ALA A 34 -20.32 -17.57 -13.21
CA ALA A 34 -21.31 -16.59 -13.65
C ALA A 34 -21.07 -15.17 -13.10
N HIS A 35 -20.37 -15.05 -11.96
CA HIS A 35 -19.98 -13.78 -11.33
C HIS A 35 -18.49 -13.44 -11.49
N GLY A 36 -17.71 -14.39 -11.99
CA GLY A 36 -16.26 -14.36 -12.07
C GLY A 36 -15.81 -13.71 -13.35
N GLU A 37 -15.16 -12.57 -13.17
CA GLU A 37 -14.12 -12.02 -14.04
C GLU A 37 -14.45 -11.71 -15.51
N ASP A 38 -15.71 -11.72 -15.93
CA ASP A 38 -16.14 -10.93 -17.10
C ASP A 38 -16.15 -9.43 -16.72
N ILE A 39 -14.97 -8.90 -16.42
CA ILE A 39 -14.75 -7.46 -16.39
C ILE A 39 -14.94 -7.00 -17.83
N PRO A 40 -15.94 -6.15 -18.13
CA PRO A 40 -16.12 -5.68 -19.49
C PRO A 40 -14.82 -5.03 -19.94
N GLU A 41 -14.39 -5.37 -21.16
CA GLU A 41 -13.23 -4.76 -21.81
C GLU A 41 -13.31 -3.25 -21.64
N LEU A 42 -12.17 -2.63 -21.31
CA LEU A 42 -12.12 -1.18 -21.11
C LEU A 42 -12.42 -0.48 -22.43
N THR A 43 -13.68 -0.11 -22.63
CA THR A 43 -14.13 0.53 -23.87
C THR A 43 -13.69 2.00 -23.94
N ALA A 44 -13.63 2.54 -25.15
CA ALA A 44 -13.34 3.96 -25.37
C ALA A 44 -14.36 4.87 -24.67
N ASP A 45 -15.63 4.47 -24.65
CA ASP A 45 -16.68 5.20 -23.93
C ASP A 45 -16.43 5.19 -22.42
N MET A 46 -16.00 4.08 -21.84
CA MET A 46 -15.63 4.02 -20.42
C MET A 46 -14.43 4.93 -20.11
N MET A 47 -13.42 4.96 -20.99
CA MET A 47 -12.28 5.88 -20.85
C MET A 47 -12.72 7.35 -20.91
N ALA A 48 -13.68 7.69 -21.77
CA ALA A 48 -14.20 9.06 -21.89
C ALA A 48 -14.87 9.57 -20.59
N HIS A 49 -15.36 8.67 -19.75
CA HIS A 49 -15.97 9.01 -18.45
C HIS A 49 -14.98 8.94 -17.28
N THR A 50 -13.71 8.61 -17.53
CA THR A 50 -12.68 8.66 -16.49
C THR A 50 -12.40 10.10 -16.07
N ARG A 51 -12.21 10.30 -14.76
CA ARG A 51 -11.86 11.60 -14.18
C ARG A 51 -10.54 11.49 -13.44
N PRO A 52 -9.69 12.53 -13.46
CA PRO A 52 -8.44 12.52 -12.73
C PRO A 52 -8.69 12.39 -11.23
N ALA A 53 -7.74 11.79 -10.50
CA ALA A 53 -7.81 11.64 -9.05
C ALA A 53 -7.99 12.98 -8.30
N SER A 54 -7.59 14.09 -8.93
CA SER A 54 -7.80 15.46 -8.42
C SER A 54 -9.27 15.86 -8.26
N ASP A 55 -10.18 15.23 -8.99
CA ASP A 55 -11.62 15.52 -8.92
C ASP A 55 -12.28 14.89 -7.68
N PHE A 56 -11.52 14.11 -6.91
CA PHE A 56 -11.97 13.36 -5.73
C PHE A 56 -11.25 13.88 -4.48
N PRO A 57 -11.78 14.89 -3.78
CA PRO A 57 -11.13 15.52 -2.63
C PRO A 57 -10.85 14.56 -1.47
N GLU A 58 -11.64 13.49 -1.35
CA GLU A 58 -11.43 12.40 -0.38
C GLU A 58 -10.12 11.62 -0.61
N LEU A 59 -9.57 11.66 -1.81
CA LEU A 59 -8.32 10.97 -2.17
C LEU A 59 -7.07 11.83 -2.01
N ALA A 60 -7.20 13.11 -1.62
CA ALA A 60 -6.11 14.07 -1.55
C ALA A 60 -4.93 13.62 -0.66
N ASN A 61 -5.21 12.83 0.38
CA ASN A 61 -4.20 12.34 1.34
C ASN A 61 -3.81 10.87 1.12
N VAL A 62 -4.39 10.20 0.12
CA VAL A 62 -4.12 8.78 -0.19
C VAL A 62 -2.82 8.65 -0.98
N PHE A 63 -2.59 9.57 -1.91
CA PHE A 63 -1.42 9.57 -2.77
C PHE A 63 -0.31 10.41 -2.15
N ARG A 64 0.71 9.74 -1.58
CA ARG A 64 1.96 10.40 -1.20
C ARG A 64 2.68 10.88 -2.44
N THR A 65 3.31 12.05 -2.37
CA THR A 65 4.14 12.53 -3.48
C THR A 65 5.32 11.57 -3.66
N ARG A 66 5.71 11.30 -4.91
CA ARG A 66 6.89 10.46 -5.19
C ARG A 66 8.12 11.04 -4.49
N GLY A 67 8.69 10.30 -3.53
CA GLY A 67 9.84 10.72 -2.72
C GLY A 67 9.49 11.24 -1.32
N GLU A 68 8.21 11.37 -1.00
CA GLU A 68 7.77 11.74 0.34
C GLU A 68 7.95 10.57 1.30
N ARG A 69 8.91 10.71 2.22
CA ARG A 69 9.08 9.77 3.31
C ARG A 69 7.93 9.94 4.28
N GLY A 70 7.33 8.82 4.69
CA GLY A 70 6.32 8.81 5.74
C GLY A 70 6.86 9.41 7.05
N PRO A 71 5.96 9.77 7.99
CA PRO A 71 6.34 10.40 9.24
C PRO A 71 7.44 9.61 9.96
N GLN A 72 8.46 10.34 10.42
CA GLN A 72 9.61 9.78 11.11
C GLN A 72 9.13 9.08 12.39
N LYS A 73 9.15 7.74 12.41
CA LYS A 73 8.66 6.94 13.55
C LYS A 73 9.53 6.99 14.80
N ALA A 74 10.79 7.42 14.67
CA ALA A 74 11.75 7.47 15.77
C ALA A 74 12.13 8.92 16.10
N PRO A 75 12.30 9.28 17.39
CA PRO A 75 12.77 10.60 17.78
C PRO A 75 14.11 10.91 17.12
N VAL A 76 14.28 12.16 16.71
CA VAL A 76 15.49 12.65 16.03
C VAL A 76 16.66 12.54 17.01
N LYS A 77 17.81 12.06 16.52
CA LYS A 77 19.05 12.02 17.31
C LYS A 77 19.49 13.44 17.63
N GLU A 78 19.72 13.73 18.90
CA GLU A 78 20.23 15.03 19.32
C GLU A 78 21.74 15.13 19.05
N ARG A 79 22.18 16.22 18.41
CA ARG A 79 23.60 16.48 18.15
C ARG A 79 24.20 17.21 19.35
N ILE A 80 24.82 16.45 20.25
CA ILE A 80 25.53 17.00 21.41
C ILE A 80 27.04 16.90 21.26
N GLY A 81 27.77 17.84 21.87
CA GLY A 81 29.23 17.76 22.02
C GLY A 81 29.60 17.04 23.31
N LEU A 82 29.94 15.75 23.23
CA LEU A 82 30.35 14.93 24.37
C LEU A 82 31.87 14.68 24.34
N ARG A 83 32.52 14.78 25.51
CA ARG A 83 33.92 14.37 25.69
C ARG A 83 33.96 12.91 26.14
N LEU A 84 34.76 12.11 25.46
CA LEU A 84 35.00 10.70 25.74
C LEU A 84 36.50 10.49 25.90
N ASN A 85 36.89 9.45 26.65
CA ASN A 85 38.28 9.06 26.76
C ASN A 85 38.85 8.66 25.38
N GLN A 86 40.14 8.91 25.20
CA GLN A 86 40.81 8.72 23.91
C GLN A 86 40.82 7.25 23.46
N ASP A 87 41.06 6.33 24.40
CA ASP A 87 41.05 4.88 24.22
C ASP A 87 39.71 4.37 23.67
N VAL A 88 38.59 4.87 24.20
CA VAL A 88 37.24 4.53 23.75
C VAL A 88 37.04 5.00 22.30
N VAL A 89 37.39 6.26 22.01
CA VAL A 89 37.24 6.83 20.67
C VAL A 89 38.09 6.08 19.64
N GLU A 90 39.34 5.76 20.00
CA GLU A 90 40.26 5.03 19.13
C GLU A 90 39.76 3.61 18.84
N HIS A 91 39.30 2.90 19.88
CA HIS A 91 38.71 1.57 19.74
C HIS A 91 37.57 1.57 18.71
N PHE A 92 36.61 2.49 18.85
CA PHE A 92 35.50 2.56 17.91
C PHE A 92 35.96 3.05 16.52
N ARG A 93 36.86 4.03 16.40
CA ARG A 93 37.36 4.49 15.09
C ARG A 93 38.01 3.37 14.27
N ARG A 94 38.75 2.47 14.92
CA ARG A 94 39.36 1.29 14.28
C ARG A 94 38.34 0.33 13.65
N THR A 95 37.07 0.38 14.06
CA THR A 95 36.00 -0.42 13.44
C THR A 95 35.57 0.08 12.06
N GLY A 96 36.08 1.24 11.62
CA GLY A 96 35.80 1.80 10.30
C GLY A 96 34.52 2.65 10.23
N PRO A 97 33.97 2.87 9.02
CA PRO A 97 32.77 3.66 8.80
C PRO A 97 31.61 3.22 9.70
N GLY A 98 30.86 4.18 10.25
CA GLY A 98 29.74 3.91 11.16
C GLY A 98 30.13 3.73 12.64
N TRP A 99 31.40 3.99 13.01
CA TRP A 99 31.84 3.89 14.41
C TRP A 99 31.01 4.75 15.40
N GLN A 100 30.53 5.92 14.97
CA GLN A 100 29.62 6.78 15.77
C GLN A 100 28.27 6.11 16.05
N SER A 101 27.73 5.36 15.07
CA SER A 101 26.51 4.60 15.26
C SER A 101 26.74 3.42 16.22
N ARG A 102 27.90 2.76 16.14
CA ARG A 102 28.28 1.66 17.05
C ARG A 102 28.42 2.13 18.50
N ILE A 103 29.13 3.23 18.76
CA ILE A 103 29.24 3.75 20.13
C ILE A 103 27.88 4.17 20.69
N ASN A 104 27.01 4.78 19.87
CA ASN A 104 25.65 5.10 20.28
C ASN A 104 24.83 3.86 20.65
N ALA A 105 24.98 2.75 19.91
CA ALA A 105 24.28 1.50 20.21
C ALA A 105 24.70 0.92 21.57
N VAL A 106 26.00 1.00 21.91
CA VAL A 106 26.51 0.56 23.21
C VAL A 106 25.93 1.40 24.35
N LEU A 107 25.92 2.73 24.20
CA LEU A 107 25.33 3.64 25.18
C LEU A 107 23.81 3.38 25.35
N ALA A 108 23.09 3.19 24.25
CA ALA A 108 21.66 2.87 24.28
C ALA A 108 21.37 1.53 24.98
N ALA A 109 22.20 0.51 24.75
CA ALA A 109 22.08 -0.78 25.43
C ALA A 109 22.28 -0.65 26.94
N HIS A 110 23.27 0.14 27.37
CA HIS A 110 23.50 0.42 28.79
C HIS A 110 22.30 1.13 29.44
N VAL A 111 21.74 2.14 28.78
CA VAL A 111 20.53 2.84 29.26
C VAL A 111 19.30 1.92 29.31
N LYS A 112 19.16 0.99 28.35
CA LYS A 112 18.07 0.02 28.37
C LYS A 112 18.23 -0.98 29.53
N ALA A 113 19.46 -1.44 29.78
CA ALA A 113 19.75 -2.34 30.89
C ALA A 113 19.47 -1.69 32.25
N SER A 114 19.85 -0.41 32.44
CA SER A 114 19.61 0.30 33.70
C SER A 114 18.14 0.62 33.98
N LYS A 115 17.29 0.69 32.95
CA LYS A 115 15.84 0.90 33.10
C LYS A 115 15.06 -0.37 33.45
N ASN A 116 15.66 -1.53 33.22
CA ASN A 116 15.04 -2.83 33.46
C ASN A 116 15.43 -3.45 34.82
N SER A 117 16.33 -2.79 35.55
CA SER A 117 16.75 -3.12 36.92
C SER A 117 16.11 -2.15 37.90
#